data_AF-A0A1F4YPW9-F1
#
_entry.id   AF-A0A1F4YPW9-F1
#
_cell.length_a   1.000
_cell.length_b   1.000
_cell.length_c   1.000
_cell.angle_alpha   90.00
_cell.angle_beta   90.00
_cell.angle_gamma   90.00
#
_symmetry.space_group_name_H-M   'P 1'
#
loop_
_entity.id
_entity.type
_entity.pdbx_description
1 polymer ?
#
loop_
_entity_poly.entity_id
_entity_poly.type
_entity_poly.pdbx_seq_one_letter_code
_entity_poly.pdbx_strand_id
1 'polypeptide(L)'
;MDLAVNIICRNAQEDRVIPRFSRYLANNLGWIVTARPDPSAEAYYLSGYFEETYLRPWPRKPVAAYFTHRETQPPGNGKAKLFDRLAAKVNLRIATAAMYADMLTDYGPTAQINPPVERERFTIPAKKAKGRLVAGFSGYTYANKRKGENLAKMLIGSKVGRSVEWRASGRGWPVMTRRYPWSAMPSFYQSLDVYVATGTVEGVPMPPLECLACGVSVVVPLHVGLLDELPEVLGIHRYKAGDVSSMITALAEALEMRSQVDRQALRDATERYTVRNWCEQHRLAFEGIYPNKERILNQTLTAEDDVILSWVRDVYPNVGAVLAWTGRHIPYIKRQIAPYQGAILAYFAHHQNRQGAHFLEIGTALGYSACLMATAAPLAQITTLNPKDNEFEKARDSLKIRSTVRVVKSTSQDFWMARDGELYNLIFVDGDHSYNMVLHDSQFFNCLYTGGLILFHDYSPNGSARPSDGSFQALNDLQTRHRQADIKIIGSGQIGMLGWVRREGEVWA
;
A
#
# COMPACT_ATOMS: atom_id res chain seq x y z
N MET A 1 -12.26 -6.86 -14.81
CA MET A 1 -11.03 -7.27 -15.53
C MET A 1 -9.81 -6.87 -14.71
N ASP A 2 -8.71 -7.63 -14.77
CA ASP A 2 -7.45 -7.24 -14.12
C ASP A 2 -6.84 -6.03 -14.85
N LEU A 3 -6.31 -5.05 -14.09
CA LEU A 3 -5.75 -3.81 -14.63
C LEU A 3 -4.61 -4.09 -15.63
N ALA A 4 -4.72 -3.61 -16.86
CA ALA A 4 -3.67 -3.77 -17.87
C ALA A 4 -2.52 -2.79 -17.61
N VAL A 5 -1.50 -3.22 -16.86
CA VAL A 5 -0.32 -2.40 -16.55
C VAL A 5 0.84 -2.70 -17.51
N ASN A 6 1.45 -1.64 -18.05
CA ASN A 6 2.70 -1.73 -18.79
C ASN A 6 3.89 -1.29 -17.93
N ILE A 7 4.79 -2.24 -17.67
CA ILE A 7 6.04 -2.04 -16.96
C ILE A 7 7.11 -1.55 -17.94
N ILE A 8 7.58 -0.32 -17.73
CA ILE A 8 8.68 0.27 -18.49
C ILE A 8 10.01 -0.21 -17.89
N CYS A 9 10.69 -1.09 -18.61
CA CYS A 9 11.99 -1.63 -18.25
C CYS A 9 12.86 -1.80 -19.49
N ARG A 10 13.80 -0.87 -19.71
CA ARG A 10 14.67 -0.90 -20.91
C ARG A 10 15.49 -2.18 -21.07
N ASN A 11 15.84 -2.82 -19.95
CA ASN A 11 16.74 -3.98 -19.91
C ASN A 11 16.00 -5.22 -19.42
N ALA A 12 14.74 -5.40 -19.83
CA ALA A 12 13.84 -6.46 -19.36
C ALA A 12 14.39 -7.90 -19.49
N GLN A 13 15.39 -8.12 -20.36
CA GLN A 13 16.03 -9.43 -20.56
C GLN A 13 17.29 -9.65 -19.72
N GLU A 14 17.82 -8.62 -19.06
CA GLU A 14 19.02 -8.78 -18.24
C GLU A 14 18.71 -9.49 -16.91
N ASP A 15 19.66 -10.27 -16.40
CA ASP A 15 19.63 -10.86 -15.06
C ASP A 15 20.15 -9.87 -14.00
N ARG A 16 19.57 -8.67 -13.98
CA ARG A 16 19.73 -7.69 -12.91
C ARG A 16 18.50 -7.65 -12.01
N VAL A 17 18.68 -7.09 -10.81
CA VAL A 17 17.63 -7.00 -9.77
C VAL A 17 16.33 -6.39 -10.31
N ILE A 18 16.40 -5.18 -10.89
CA ILE A 18 15.20 -4.46 -11.37
C ILE A 18 14.48 -5.21 -12.52
N PRO A 19 15.17 -5.63 -13.60
CA PRO A 19 14.53 -6.44 -14.63
C PRO A 19 13.90 -7.74 -14.11
N ARG A 20 14.53 -8.44 -13.16
CA ARG A 20 13.92 -9.63 -12.52
C ARG A 20 12.62 -9.27 -11.82
N PHE A 21 12.60 -8.17 -11.06
CA PHE A 21 11.39 -7.71 -10.36
C PHE A 21 10.25 -7.42 -11.35
N SER A 22 10.56 -6.79 -12.48
CA SER A 22 9.59 -6.56 -13.56
C SER A 22 9.06 -7.86 -14.16
N ARG A 23 9.93 -8.85 -14.39
CA ARG A 23 9.51 -10.17 -14.88
C ARG A 23 8.62 -10.91 -13.88
N TYR A 24 8.86 -10.78 -12.57
CA TYR A 24 7.98 -11.37 -11.57
C TYR A 24 6.56 -10.81 -11.66
N LEU A 25 6.43 -9.48 -11.76
CA LEU A 25 5.12 -8.85 -11.91
C LEU A 25 4.42 -9.29 -13.19
N ALA A 26 5.14 -9.33 -14.31
CA ALA A 26 4.58 -9.80 -15.57
C ALA A 26 4.11 -11.25 -15.52
N ASN A 27 4.93 -12.15 -14.99
CA ASN A 27 4.63 -13.57 -14.93
C ASN A 27 3.49 -13.91 -13.96
N ASN A 28 3.29 -13.11 -12.90
CA ASN A 28 2.30 -13.40 -11.86
C ASN A 28 1.00 -12.59 -11.98
N LEU A 29 1.06 -11.40 -12.59
CA LEU A 29 -0.08 -10.48 -12.70
C LEU A 29 -0.54 -10.27 -14.15
N GLY A 30 0.10 -10.90 -15.14
CA GLY A 30 -0.20 -10.71 -16.56
C GLY A 30 0.19 -9.34 -17.11
N TRP A 31 0.97 -8.55 -16.35
CA TRP A 31 1.44 -7.24 -16.78
C TRP A 31 2.44 -7.36 -17.93
N ILE A 32 2.50 -6.34 -18.79
CA ILE A 32 3.35 -6.36 -19.98
C ILE A 32 4.66 -5.62 -19.69
N VAL A 33 5.81 -6.25 -19.90
CA VAL A 33 7.13 -5.57 -19.80
C VAL A 33 7.61 -5.13 -21.17
N THR A 34 7.88 -3.84 -21.33
CA THR A 34 8.45 -3.29 -22.57
C THR A 34 9.50 -2.23 -22.27
N ALA A 35 10.36 -1.95 -23.25
CA ALA A 35 11.30 -0.83 -23.16
C ALA A 35 10.64 0.53 -23.49
N ARG A 36 9.45 0.52 -24.10
CA ARG A 36 8.71 1.71 -24.53
C ARG A 36 7.23 1.58 -24.20
N PRO A 37 6.51 2.69 -23.97
CA PRO A 37 5.10 2.67 -23.60
C PRO A 37 4.24 1.90 -24.60
N ASP A 38 3.42 0.99 -24.09
CA ASP A 38 2.34 0.35 -24.85
C ASP A 38 1.06 1.21 -24.74
N PRO A 39 0.57 1.79 -25.85
CA PRO A 39 -0.62 2.65 -25.83
C PRO A 39 -1.89 1.96 -25.34
N SER A 40 -1.96 0.63 -25.40
CA SER A 40 -3.12 -0.14 -24.93
C SER A 40 -3.20 -0.21 -23.40
N ALA A 41 -2.08 -0.03 -22.69
CA ALA A 41 -2.02 -0.18 -21.24
C ALA A 41 -2.83 0.89 -20.51
N GLU A 42 -3.56 0.51 -19.47
CA GLU A 42 -4.39 1.40 -18.66
C GLU A 42 -3.56 2.22 -17.66
N ALA A 43 -2.41 1.70 -17.25
CA ALA A 43 -1.45 2.40 -16.40
C ALA A 43 -0.01 2.02 -16.76
N TYR A 44 0.94 2.88 -16.37
CA TYR A 44 2.37 2.66 -16.58
C TYR A 44 3.10 2.49 -15.25
N TYR A 45 4.02 1.52 -15.19
CA TYR A 45 4.92 1.34 -14.06
C TYR A 45 6.37 1.55 -14.49
N LEU A 46 7.04 2.58 -13.96
CA LEU A 46 8.47 2.74 -14.15
C LEU A 46 9.21 1.76 -13.22
N SER A 47 9.86 0.74 -13.80
CA SER A 47 10.64 -0.27 -13.04
C SER A 47 11.78 0.33 -12.22
N GLY A 48 12.18 1.56 -12.54
CA GLY A 48 12.86 2.49 -11.64
C GLY A 48 12.47 3.91 -12.02
N TYR A 49 12.41 4.84 -11.06
CA TYR A 49 12.03 6.25 -11.33
C TYR A 49 12.91 6.96 -12.40
N PHE A 50 14.11 6.44 -12.64
CA PHE A 50 15.04 6.92 -13.67
C PHE A 50 14.77 6.37 -15.08
N GLU A 51 13.72 5.55 -15.26
CA GLU A 51 13.23 5.11 -16.57
C GLU A 51 12.27 6.12 -17.21
N GLU A 52 12.07 7.29 -16.59
CA GLU A 52 11.16 8.34 -17.05
C GLU A 52 11.43 8.83 -18.47
N THR A 53 12.68 8.77 -18.92
CA THR A 53 13.12 9.19 -20.25
C THR A 53 12.43 8.40 -21.36
N TYR A 54 12.03 7.17 -21.07
CA TYR A 54 11.30 6.30 -21.98
C TYR A 54 9.79 6.58 -22.00
N LEU A 55 9.28 7.35 -21.03
CA LEU A 55 7.86 7.71 -20.91
C LEU A 55 7.59 9.11 -21.50
N ARG A 56 8.17 9.42 -22.67
CA ARG A 56 8.03 10.70 -23.37
C ARG A 56 7.29 10.54 -24.71
N PRO A 57 6.24 11.33 -24.99
CA PRO A 57 5.62 12.34 -24.11
C PRO A 57 4.98 11.71 -22.86
N TRP A 58 4.84 12.50 -21.80
CA TRP A 58 4.23 12.00 -20.56
C TRP A 58 2.77 11.63 -20.81
N PRO A 59 2.31 10.43 -20.42
CA PRO A 59 0.98 9.97 -20.73
C PRO A 59 -0.08 10.70 -19.90
N ARG A 60 -1.31 10.73 -20.41
CA ARG A 60 -2.50 11.15 -19.64
C ARG A 60 -2.99 10.06 -18.68
N LYS A 61 -2.53 8.82 -18.87
CA LYS A 61 -2.88 7.66 -18.04
C LYS A 61 -2.05 7.65 -16.74
N PRO A 62 -2.54 7.03 -15.65
CA PRO A 62 -1.80 6.97 -14.39
C PRO A 62 -0.41 6.35 -14.54
N VAL A 63 0.54 6.93 -13.83
CA VAL A 63 1.93 6.46 -13.78
C VAL A 63 2.28 6.16 -12.33
N ALA A 64 2.83 4.98 -12.09
CA ALA A 64 3.50 4.62 -10.86
C ALA A 64 5.01 4.48 -11.11
N ALA A 65 5.82 4.61 -10.08
CA ALA A 65 7.26 4.41 -10.21
C ALA A 65 7.88 3.75 -8.98
N TYR A 66 8.89 2.90 -9.21
CA TYR A 66 9.73 2.34 -8.17
C TYR A 66 10.85 3.30 -7.80
N PHE A 67 10.79 3.85 -6.59
CA PHE A 67 11.80 4.70 -6.00
C PHE A 67 12.80 3.86 -5.22
N THR A 68 13.88 3.47 -5.90
CA THR A 68 14.90 2.63 -5.28
C THR A 68 15.56 3.34 -4.10
N HIS A 69 16.09 4.55 -4.30
CA HIS A 69 16.77 5.32 -3.26
C HIS A 69 16.96 6.76 -3.72
N ARG A 70 17.09 7.65 -2.74
CA ARG A 70 17.49 9.05 -2.93
C ARG A 70 18.95 9.23 -2.57
N GLU A 71 19.78 9.69 -3.52
CA GLU A 71 21.20 9.99 -3.25
C GLU A 71 21.31 11.36 -2.57
N THR A 72 21.95 11.45 -1.41
CA THR A 72 22.11 12.72 -0.68
C THR A 72 23.48 13.37 -0.86
N GLN A 73 24.44 12.63 -1.45
CA GLN A 73 25.82 13.07 -1.61
C GLN A 73 26.26 13.03 -3.08
N PRO A 74 26.84 14.12 -3.61
CA PRO A 74 26.90 15.45 -2.98
C PRO A 74 25.49 16.05 -2.81
N PRO A 75 25.29 17.02 -1.90
CA PRO A 75 23.99 17.68 -1.72
C PRO A 75 23.50 18.30 -3.03
N GLY A 76 22.21 18.16 -3.33
CA GLY A 76 21.61 18.73 -4.54
C GLY A 76 22.03 18.07 -5.87
N ASN A 77 22.59 16.86 -5.83
CA ASN A 77 22.96 16.13 -7.04
C ASN A 77 21.75 15.89 -7.98
N GLY A 78 22.04 15.66 -9.26
CA GLY A 78 21.01 15.49 -10.30
C GLY A 78 20.06 14.32 -10.04
N LYS A 79 20.50 13.28 -9.33
CA LYS A 79 19.69 12.10 -9.03
C LYS A 79 18.70 12.34 -7.88
N ALA A 80 19.07 13.11 -6.86
CA ALA A 80 18.12 13.65 -5.88
C ALA A 80 17.07 14.53 -6.55
N LYS A 81 17.50 15.47 -7.42
CA LYS A 81 16.55 16.32 -8.17
C LYS A 81 15.60 15.50 -9.03
N LEU A 82 16.11 14.44 -9.67
CA LEU A 82 15.29 13.50 -10.44
C LEU A 82 14.30 12.76 -9.55
N PHE A 83 14.74 12.26 -8.38
CA PHE A 83 13.89 11.61 -7.39
C PHE A 83 12.72 12.52 -6.98
N ASP A 84 13.01 13.74 -6.52
CA ASP A 84 12.00 14.68 -6.02
C ASP A 84 11.02 15.10 -7.14
N ARG A 85 11.55 15.41 -8.33
CA ARG A 85 10.75 15.78 -9.51
C ARG A 85 9.79 14.65 -9.92
N LEU A 86 10.26 13.40 -9.91
CA LEU A 86 9.40 12.27 -10.29
C LEU A 86 8.39 11.92 -9.21
N ALA A 87 8.78 12.02 -7.93
CA ALA A 87 7.86 11.82 -6.81
C ALA A 87 6.65 12.76 -6.90
N ALA A 88 6.87 14.03 -7.25
CA ALA A 88 5.81 15.01 -7.47
C ALA A 88 4.94 14.76 -8.72
N LYS A 89 5.39 13.91 -9.66
CA LYS A 89 4.77 13.76 -10.97
C LYS A 89 3.92 12.49 -11.12
N VAL A 90 4.28 11.43 -10.40
CA VAL A 90 3.62 10.13 -10.52
C VAL A 90 2.43 10.01 -9.57
N ASN A 91 1.44 9.21 -9.93
CA ASN A 91 0.22 8.97 -9.16
C ASN A 91 0.44 8.02 -7.98
N LEU A 92 1.41 7.11 -8.09
CA LEU A 92 1.79 6.17 -7.04
C LEU A 92 3.31 6.05 -6.93
N ARG A 93 3.82 6.12 -5.71
CA ARG A 93 5.23 5.87 -5.43
C ARG A 93 5.35 4.56 -4.70
N ILE A 94 6.21 3.70 -5.23
CA ILE A 94 6.54 2.43 -4.61
C ILE A 94 7.96 2.55 -4.07
N ALA A 95 8.13 2.26 -2.80
CA ALA A 95 9.43 2.11 -2.18
C ALA A 95 9.47 0.77 -1.44
N THR A 96 10.68 0.32 -1.13
CA THR A 96 10.90 -0.96 -0.43
C THR A 96 11.44 -0.78 0.97
N ALA A 97 12.03 0.39 1.25
CA ALA A 97 12.50 0.76 2.57
C ALA A 97 11.61 1.86 3.14
N ALA A 98 11.22 1.72 4.40
CA ALA A 98 10.37 2.66 5.12
C ALA A 98 10.94 4.08 5.04
N MET A 99 12.25 4.25 5.25
CA MET A 99 12.91 5.56 5.18
C MET A 99 12.68 6.32 3.86
N TYR A 100 12.49 5.61 2.74
CA TYR A 100 12.18 6.26 1.46
C TYR A 100 10.68 6.39 1.25
N ALA A 101 9.88 5.40 1.70
CA ALA A 101 8.43 5.50 1.68
C ALA A 101 7.95 6.72 2.46
N ASP A 102 8.50 6.97 3.65
CA ASP A 102 8.20 8.13 4.49
C ASP A 102 8.49 9.44 3.77
N MET A 103 9.67 9.58 3.15
CA MET A 103 10.00 10.76 2.32
C MET A 103 9.05 10.95 1.15
N LEU A 104 8.51 9.86 0.61
CA LEU A 104 7.63 9.90 -0.55
C LEU A 104 6.21 10.23 -0.16
N THR A 105 5.71 9.89 1.04
CA THR A 105 4.32 10.11 1.48
C THR A 105 3.86 11.56 1.32
N ASP A 106 4.76 12.53 1.55
CA ASP A 106 4.45 13.96 1.40
C ASP A 106 4.01 14.36 -0.02
N TYR A 107 4.34 13.55 -1.03
CA TYR A 107 3.96 13.81 -2.42
C TYR A 107 2.54 13.28 -2.77
N GLY A 108 1.78 12.63 -1.87
CA GLY A 108 0.53 11.86 -2.17
C GLY A 108 0.55 10.31 -1.92
N PRO A 109 -0.12 9.46 -2.72
CA PRO A 109 -0.15 8.01 -2.49
C PRO A 109 1.21 7.31 -2.62
N THR A 110 1.59 6.58 -1.56
CA THR A 110 2.84 5.81 -1.47
C THR A 110 2.56 4.42 -0.89
N ALA A 111 3.21 3.40 -1.45
CA ALA A 111 3.22 2.05 -0.92
C ALA A 111 4.64 1.61 -0.58
N GLN A 112 4.85 1.14 0.64
CA GLN A 112 6.02 0.35 0.99
C GLN A 112 5.75 -1.12 0.64
N ILE A 113 6.60 -1.71 -0.19
CA ILE A 113 6.44 -3.08 -0.69
C ILE A 113 7.66 -3.93 -0.32
N ASN A 114 7.42 -5.14 0.17
CA ASN A 114 8.45 -6.11 0.50
C ASN A 114 9.19 -6.59 -0.76
N PRO A 115 10.53 -6.47 -0.84
CA PRO A 115 11.28 -6.95 -2.00
C PRO A 115 11.19 -8.48 -2.20
N PRO A 116 11.32 -8.98 -3.44
CA PRO A 116 11.15 -10.40 -3.73
C PRO A 116 12.47 -11.19 -3.63
N VAL A 117 12.62 -11.98 -2.58
CA VAL A 117 13.65 -13.02 -2.48
C VAL A 117 13.10 -14.34 -3.04
N GLU A 118 13.86 -15.00 -3.93
CA GLU A 118 13.54 -16.34 -4.42
C GLU A 118 13.90 -17.39 -3.35
N ARG A 119 13.16 -17.43 -2.24
CA ARG A 119 13.50 -18.26 -1.06
C ARG A 119 13.57 -19.76 -1.38
N GLU A 120 12.91 -20.20 -2.45
CA GLU A 120 12.96 -21.58 -2.98
C GLU A 120 14.31 -21.89 -3.65
N ARG A 121 15.03 -20.87 -4.14
CA ARG A 121 16.39 -21.00 -4.71
C ARG A 121 17.48 -20.73 -3.68
N PHE A 122 17.30 -19.69 -2.86
CA PHE A 122 18.23 -19.34 -1.79
C PHE A 122 17.85 -20.11 -0.54
N THR A 123 18.43 -21.29 -0.35
CA THR A 123 18.10 -22.23 0.73
C THR A 123 19.30 -22.51 1.62
N ILE A 124 19.03 -23.00 2.83
CA ILE A 124 20.07 -23.44 3.76
C ILE A 124 20.73 -24.71 3.19
N PRO A 125 22.05 -24.74 2.98
CA PRO A 125 22.75 -25.92 2.50
C PRO A 125 22.75 -27.01 3.57
N ALA A 126 22.50 -28.27 3.15
CA ALA A 126 22.41 -29.43 4.04
C ALA A 126 23.70 -29.71 4.84
N LYS A 127 24.86 -29.35 4.28
CA LYS A 127 26.16 -29.44 4.94
C LYS A 127 26.96 -28.17 4.67
N LYS A 128 27.62 -27.65 5.70
CA LYS A 128 28.59 -26.57 5.55
C LYS A 128 29.97 -27.15 5.27
N ALA A 129 30.72 -26.56 4.34
CA ALA A 129 32.10 -26.95 4.09
C ALA A 129 32.94 -26.74 5.35
N LYS A 130 33.77 -27.72 5.71
CA LYS A 130 34.78 -27.58 6.77
C LYS A 130 36.01 -26.92 6.15
N GLY A 131 36.54 -25.86 6.76
CA GLY A 131 37.68 -25.13 6.24
C GLY A 131 37.91 -23.80 6.93
N ARG A 132 38.71 -22.94 6.30
CA ARG A 132 38.94 -21.57 6.75
C ARG A 132 37.63 -20.78 6.66
N LEU A 133 37.40 -19.89 7.62
CA LEU A 133 36.22 -19.02 7.63
C LEU A 133 36.22 -18.12 6.39
N VAL A 134 35.07 -17.98 5.74
CA VAL A 134 34.90 -17.23 4.49
C VAL A 134 33.98 -16.04 4.73
N ALA A 135 34.47 -14.82 4.52
CA ALA A 135 33.67 -13.62 4.46
C ALA A 135 33.47 -13.18 2.99
N GLY A 136 32.39 -12.46 2.69
CA GLY A 136 32.19 -12.02 1.31
C GLY A 136 31.42 -10.72 1.08
N PHE A 137 31.63 -10.19 -0.12
CA PHE A 137 30.97 -8.99 -0.66
C PHE A 137 30.17 -9.35 -1.93
N SER A 138 29.11 -8.60 -2.22
CA SER A 138 28.33 -8.79 -3.45
C SER A 138 27.85 -7.48 -4.02
N GLY A 139 28.05 -7.29 -5.32
CA GLY A 139 27.52 -6.17 -6.08
C GLY A 139 28.53 -5.52 -7.01
N TYR A 140 28.11 -4.42 -7.59
CA TYR A 140 28.89 -3.62 -8.54
C TYR A 140 29.26 -2.32 -7.88
N THR A 141 30.56 -2.01 -7.79
CA THR A 141 31.03 -0.70 -7.37
C THR A 141 30.91 0.33 -8.51
N TYR A 142 30.93 1.61 -8.14
CA TYR A 142 30.68 2.75 -9.03
C TYR A 142 31.63 3.90 -8.70
N ALA A 143 31.77 4.86 -9.63
CA ALA A 143 32.67 6.01 -9.45
C ALA A 143 32.35 6.81 -8.16
N ASN A 144 31.09 6.88 -7.76
CA ASN A 144 30.65 7.60 -6.56
C ASN A 144 30.91 6.87 -5.23
N LYS A 145 31.57 5.71 -5.24
CA LYS A 145 32.00 4.97 -4.03
C LYS A 145 30.86 4.57 -3.08
N ARG A 146 29.59 4.64 -3.51
CA ARG A 146 28.40 4.40 -2.65
C ARG A 146 28.30 2.98 -2.10
N LYS A 147 29.05 2.04 -2.67
CA LYS A 147 29.14 0.65 -2.18
C LYS A 147 30.13 0.49 -1.04
N GLY A 148 30.89 1.54 -0.69
CA GLY A 148 31.83 1.52 0.43
C GLY A 148 33.06 0.67 0.18
N GLU A 149 33.55 0.57 -1.06
CA GLU A 149 34.75 -0.22 -1.38
C GLU A 149 36.01 0.22 -0.61
N ASN A 150 36.08 1.48 -0.17
CA ASN A 150 37.15 1.96 0.71
C ASN A 150 37.05 1.35 2.12
N LEU A 151 35.83 1.26 2.67
CA LEU A 151 35.58 0.60 3.95
C LEU A 151 35.93 -0.89 3.86
N ALA A 152 35.52 -1.55 2.78
CA ALA A 152 35.89 -2.95 2.52
C ALA A 152 37.41 -3.14 2.53
N LYS A 153 38.17 -2.26 1.86
CA LYS A 153 39.64 -2.32 1.82
C LYS A 153 40.26 -2.21 3.22
N MET A 154 39.76 -1.28 4.04
CA MET A 154 40.24 -1.12 5.42
C MET A 154 39.89 -2.31 6.31
N LEU A 155 38.67 -2.85 6.16
CA LEU A 155 38.23 -4.05 6.88
C LEU A 155 39.12 -5.25 6.59
N ILE A 156 39.44 -5.50 5.33
CA ILE A 156 40.33 -6.60 4.91
C ILE A 156 41.71 -6.46 5.54
N GLY A 157 42.25 -5.24 5.62
CA GLY A 157 43.56 -4.96 6.21
C GLY A 157 43.62 -5.11 7.74
N SER A 158 42.47 -5.17 8.41
CA SER A 158 42.40 -5.30 9.87
C SER A 158 42.88 -6.67 10.37
N LYS A 159 43.09 -6.80 11.69
CA LYS A 159 43.47 -8.10 12.31
C LYS A 159 42.41 -9.18 12.05
N VAL A 160 41.13 -8.85 12.25
CA VAL A 160 40.01 -9.77 12.00
C VAL A 160 39.81 -10.04 10.51
N GLY A 161 39.96 -9.03 9.64
CA GLY A 161 39.84 -9.23 8.20
C GLY A 161 40.88 -10.18 7.62
N ARG A 162 42.07 -10.24 8.22
CA ARG A 162 43.13 -11.19 7.82
C ARG A 162 42.91 -12.61 8.32
N SER A 163 42.01 -12.86 9.26
CA SER A 163 41.72 -14.22 9.76
C SER A 163 40.78 -15.02 8.85
N VAL A 164 40.10 -14.35 7.90
CA VAL A 164 39.11 -14.96 6.99
C VAL A 164 39.58 -14.97 5.53
N GLU A 165 39.00 -15.86 4.75
CA GLU A 165 39.06 -15.86 3.29
C GLU A 165 38.01 -14.90 2.74
N TRP A 166 38.43 -14.05 1.80
CA TRP A 166 37.51 -13.12 1.17
C TRP A 166 37.10 -13.62 -0.20
N ARG A 167 35.78 -13.64 -0.45
CA ARG A 167 35.20 -13.89 -1.77
C ARG A 167 34.28 -12.75 -2.16
N ALA A 168 34.26 -12.40 -3.43
CA ALA A 168 33.36 -11.37 -3.91
C ALA A 168 32.62 -11.77 -5.19
N SER A 169 31.35 -11.38 -5.27
CA SER A 169 30.54 -11.43 -6.48
C SER A 169 30.39 -10.03 -7.08
N GLY A 170 30.51 -9.91 -8.40
CA GLY A 170 30.25 -8.68 -9.15
C GLY A 170 31.50 -8.01 -9.71
N ARG A 171 31.78 -6.74 -9.33
CA ARG A 171 32.98 -6.02 -9.81
C ARG A 171 33.50 -4.97 -8.83
N GLY A 172 34.81 -4.76 -8.88
CA GLY A 172 35.49 -3.61 -8.27
C GLY A 172 35.66 -3.68 -6.75
N TRP A 173 35.55 -4.87 -6.18
CA TRP A 173 35.89 -5.12 -4.77
C TRP A 173 37.42 -5.28 -4.61
N PRO A 174 37.97 -4.96 -3.44
CA PRO A 174 39.41 -5.04 -3.15
C PRO A 174 39.91 -6.48 -2.89
N VAL A 175 39.26 -7.49 -3.47
CA VAL A 175 39.57 -8.93 -3.36
C VAL A 175 39.25 -9.62 -4.69
N MET A 176 39.66 -10.88 -4.85
CA MET A 176 39.31 -11.66 -6.03
C MET A 176 37.79 -11.70 -6.20
N THR A 177 37.33 -11.12 -7.31
CA THR A 177 35.91 -10.92 -7.59
C THR A 177 35.54 -11.68 -8.85
N ARG A 178 34.50 -12.51 -8.76
CA ARG A 178 33.95 -13.24 -9.91
C ARG A 178 32.57 -12.71 -10.26
N ARG A 179 32.24 -12.68 -11.55
CA ARG A 179 30.86 -12.47 -12.00
C ARG A 179 30.19 -13.84 -12.10
N TYR A 180 29.20 -14.08 -11.25
CA TYR A 180 28.41 -15.31 -11.25
C TYR A 180 27.16 -15.11 -12.10
N PRO A 181 26.73 -16.10 -12.91
CA PRO A 181 25.38 -16.10 -13.45
C PRO A 181 24.36 -16.21 -12.31
N TRP A 182 23.13 -15.76 -12.54
CA TRP A 182 22.09 -15.75 -11.50
C TRP A 182 21.85 -17.13 -10.88
N SER A 183 21.85 -18.18 -11.70
CA SER A 183 21.71 -19.58 -11.26
C SER A 183 22.80 -20.05 -10.29
N ALA A 184 23.98 -19.42 -10.29
CA ALA A 184 25.09 -19.76 -9.39
C ALA A 184 25.16 -18.87 -8.13
N MET A 185 24.33 -17.82 -8.04
CA MET A 185 24.31 -16.93 -6.88
C MET A 185 23.94 -17.63 -5.57
N PRO A 186 22.98 -18.59 -5.52
CA PRO A 186 22.72 -19.35 -4.30
C PRO A 186 23.98 -20.05 -3.78
N SER A 187 24.71 -20.77 -4.64
CA SER A 187 25.94 -21.46 -4.25
C SER A 187 27.04 -20.50 -3.79
N PHE A 188 27.14 -19.30 -4.40
CA PHE A 188 28.06 -18.27 -3.93
C PHE A 188 27.77 -17.87 -2.49
N TYR A 189 26.53 -17.50 -2.16
CA TYR A 189 26.17 -17.10 -0.80
C TYR A 189 26.26 -18.25 0.19
N GLN A 190 25.81 -19.45 -0.18
CA GLN A 190 25.93 -20.67 0.64
C GLN A 190 27.38 -21.02 0.99
N SER A 191 28.34 -20.55 0.20
CA SER A 191 29.78 -20.75 0.43
C SER A 191 30.39 -19.78 1.45
N LEU A 192 29.63 -18.80 1.94
CA LEU A 192 30.08 -17.81 2.91
C LEU A 192 29.75 -18.24 4.35
N ASP A 193 30.61 -17.85 5.29
CA ASP A 193 30.30 -17.87 6.72
C ASP A 193 29.61 -16.58 7.15
N VAL A 194 30.08 -15.44 6.65
CA VAL A 194 29.55 -14.11 6.94
C VAL A 194 29.52 -13.28 5.66
N TYR A 195 28.40 -12.61 5.39
CA TYR A 195 28.31 -11.60 4.34
C TYR A 195 28.48 -10.20 4.92
N VAL A 196 29.24 -9.32 4.27
CA VAL A 196 29.44 -7.94 4.72
C VAL A 196 28.87 -6.97 3.69
N ALA A 197 27.86 -6.20 4.08
CA ALA A 197 27.39 -5.06 3.32
C ALA A 197 28.18 -3.82 3.76
N THR A 198 28.77 -3.08 2.81
CA THR A 198 29.54 -1.85 3.11
C THR A 198 28.91 -0.58 2.54
N GLY A 199 27.73 -0.69 1.94
CA GLY A 199 27.07 0.42 1.24
C GLY A 199 26.74 1.59 2.15
N THR A 200 26.77 2.80 1.61
CA THR A 200 26.37 4.03 2.31
C THR A 200 25.02 4.57 1.84
N VAL A 201 24.57 4.16 0.64
CA VAL A 201 23.25 4.50 0.09
C VAL A 201 22.76 3.33 -0.77
N GLU A 202 21.61 2.75 -0.39
CA GLU A 202 20.93 1.69 -1.13
C GLU A 202 19.43 1.77 -0.93
N GLY A 203 18.69 1.22 -1.90
CA GLY A 203 17.26 0.97 -1.75
C GLY A 203 16.97 -0.35 -1.08
N VAL A 204 17.10 -1.40 -1.89
CA VAL A 204 17.10 -2.78 -1.44
C VAL A 204 18.51 -3.33 -1.60
N PRO A 205 19.30 -3.39 -0.52
CA PRO A 205 20.42 -4.31 -0.50
C PRO A 205 19.89 -5.75 -0.52
N MET A 206 19.67 -6.29 -1.72
CA MET A 206 19.25 -7.68 -1.93
C MET A 206 20.23 -8.72 -1.35
N PRO A 207 21.57 -8.55 -1.45
CA PRO A 207 22.49 -9.58 -1.00
C PRO A 207 22.37 -9.96 0.49
N PRO A 208 22.18 -9.03 1.46
CA PRO A 208 21.82 -9.40 2.83
C PRO A 208 20.60 -10.32 2.91
N LEU A 209 19.52 -10.02 2.20
CA LEU A 209 18.30 -10.85 2.23
C LEU A 209 18.54 -12.24 1.62
N GLU A 210 19.28 -12.31 0.51
CA GLU A 210 19.64 -13.56 -0.15
C GLU A 210 20.56 -14.43 0.75
N CYS A 211 21.49 -13.81 1.47
CA CYS A 211 22.35 -14.47 2.47
C CYS A 211 21.55 -15.01 3.66
N LEU A 212 20.65 -14.21 4.21
CA LEU A 212 19.78 -14.61 5.30
C LEU A 212 18.90 -15.80 4.89
N ALA A 213 18.33 -15.78 3.69
CA ALA A 213 17.56 -16.91 3.16
C ALA A 213 18.40 -18.22 3.05
N CYS A 214 19.71 -18.10 2.82
CA CYS A 214 20.68 -19.20 2.84
C CYS A 214 21.18 -19.58 4.26
N GLY A 215 20.66 -18.94 5.31
CA GLY A 215 21.10 -19.11 6.70
C GLY A 215 22.55 -18.69 6.92
N VAL A 216 22.96 -17.56 6.31
CA VAL A 216 24.30 -16.96 6.42
C VAL A 216 24.20 -15.66 7.20
N SER A 217 25.04 -15.51 8.22
CA SER A 217 25.11 -14.30 9.03
C SER A 217 25.52 -13.09 8.19
N VAL A 218 25.02 -11.92 8.56
CA VAL A 218 25.28 -10.67 7.84
C VAL A 218 25.83 -9.60 8.78
N VAL A 219 26.80 -8.82 8.28
CA VAL A 219 27.27 -7.57 8.89
C VAL A 219 26.75 -6.44 8.00
N VAL A 220 25.89 -5.58 8.54
CA VAL A 220 25.13 -4.59 7.77
C VAL A 220 25.19 -3.19 8.41
N PRO A 221 25.22 -2.12 7.61
CA PRO A 221 25.21 -0.75 8.12
C PRO A 221 23.81 -0.36 8.62
N LEU A 222 23.78 0.42 9.69
CA LEU A 222 22.60 1.17 10.12
C LEU A 222 22.28 2.30 9.13
N HIS A 223 21.00 2.64 9.00
CA HIS A 223 20.48 3.77 8.22
C HIS A 223 20.76 3.69 6.72
N VAL A 224 20.78 2.47 6.16
CA VAL A 224 21.00 2.24 4.73
C VAL A 224 19.88 1.35 4.17
N GLY A 225 18.93 1.97 3.48
CA GLY A 225 17.82 1.26 2.85
C GLY A 225 16.98 0.49 3.86
N LEU A 226 16.58 -0.74 3.54
CA LEU A 226 15.70 -1.54 4.40
C LEU A 226 16.41 -2.19 5.61
N LEU A 227 17.73 -1.99 5.78
CA LEU A 227 18.52 -2.80 6.71
C LEU A 227 18.12 -2.61 8.18
N ASP A 228 17.64 -1.42 8.54
CA ASP A 228 17.13 -1.13 9.88
C ASP A 228 15.81 -1.87 10.17
N GLU A 229 15.12 -2.35 9.14
CA GLU A 229 13.85 -3.08 9.26
C GLU A 229 14.03 -4.60 9.40
N LEU A 230 15.27 -5.08 9.32
CA LEU A 230 15.57 -6.47 9.66
C LEU A 230 15.32 -6.70 11.16
N PRO A 231 14.78 -7.86 11.55
CA PRO A 231 14.55 -8.16 12.97
C PRO A 231 15.87 -8.28 13.74
N GLU A 232 15.79 -8.21 15.07
CA GLU A 232 16.91 -8.53 15.94
C GLU A 232 17.03 -10.05 16.10
N VAL A 233 17.91 -10.65 15.29
CA VAL A 233 18.20 -12.09 15.29
C VAL A 233 19.71 -12.28 15.40
N LEU A 234 20.13 -13.21 16.25
CA LEU A 234 21.54 -13.57 16.38
C LEU A 234 22.12 -14.00 15.03
N GLY A 235 23.17 -13.32 14.57
CA GLY A 235 23.74 -13.47 13.22
C GLY A 235 23.43 -12.30 12.28
N ILE A 236 22.59 -11.34 12.68
CA ILE A 236 22.42 -10.03 12.03
C ILE A 236 23.19 -9.00 12.86
N HIS A 237 24.40 -8.65 12.42
CA HIS A 237 25.29 -7.74 13.12
C HIS A 237 25.24 -6.36 12.47
N ARG A 238 25.02 -5.32 13.27
CA ARG A 238 24.88 -3.95 12.78
C ARG A 238 26.12 -3.11 13.11
N TYR A 239 26.46 -2.19 12.23
CA TYR A 239 27.53 -1.22 12.48
C TYR A 239 27.10 0.18 12.02
N LYS A 240 27.76 1.22 12.52
CA LYS A 240 27.45 2.59 12.14
C LYS A 240 27.92 2.86 10.71
N ALA A 241 27.02 3.25 9.81
CA ALA A 241 27.39 3.51 8.41
C ALA A 241 28.58 4.48 8.29
N GLY A 242 29.56 4.11 7.46
CA GLY A 242 30.80 4.88 7.28
C GLY A 242 31.88 4.66 8.35
N ASP A 243 31.58 4.00 9.47
CA ASP A 243 32.52 3.79 10.57
C ASP A 243 33.18 2.41 10.48
N VAL A 244 34.44 2.41 10.03
CA VAL A 244 35.26 1.20 9.88
C VAL A 244 35.53 0.49 11.21
N SER A 245 35.66 1.21 12.31
CA SER A 245 35.99 0.62 13.62
C SER A 245 34.81 -0.21 14.10
N SER A 246 33.60 0.38 14.04
CA SER A 246 32.37 -0.34 14.39
C SER A 246 32.13 -1.56 13.48
N MET A 247 32.48 -1.46 12.18
CA MET A 247 32.35 -2.56 11.24
C MET A 247 33.33 -3.71 11.53
N ILE A 248 34.56 -3.38 11.95
CA ILE A 248 35.57 -4.35 12.39
C ILE A 248 35.07 -5.12 13.62
N THR A 249 34.50 -4.40 14.61
CA THR A 249 33.89 -5.00 15.80
C THR A 249 32.74 -5.93 15.42
N ALA A 250 31.80 -5.46 14.59
CA ALA A 250 30.66 -6.27 14.16
C ALA A 250 31.08 -7.54 13.40
N LEU A 251 32.14 -7.49 12.58
CA LEU A 251 32.68 -8.69 11.94
C LEU A 251 33.32 -9.64 12.96
N ALA A 252 34.06 -9.14 13.95
CA ALA A 252 34.65 -9.98 14.98
C ALA A 252 33.57 -10.74 15.77
N GLU A 253 32.52 -10.03 16.20
CA GLU A 253 31.36 -10.62 16.87
C GLU A 253 30.65 -11.66 15.99
N ALA A 254 30.45 -11.36 14.71
CA ALA A 254 29.83 -12.29 13.77
C ALA A 254 30.60 -13.60 13.61
N LEU A 255 31.93 -13.54 13.62
CA LEU A 255 32.80 -14.72 13.52
C LEU A 255 32.84 -15.51 14.83
N GLU A 256 32.83 -14.83 15.98
CA GLU A 256 32.84 -15.45 17.31
C GLU A 256 31.51 -16.16 17.62
N MET A 257 30.38 -15.50 17.37
CA MET A 257 29.05 -16.00 17.71
C MET A 257 28.50 -17.02 16.71
N ARG A 258 29.18 -17.24 15.57
CA ARG A 258 28.70 -18.05 14.44
C ARG A 258 28.19 -19.46 14.81
N SER A 259 28.77 -20.09 15.83
CA SER A 259 28.42 -21.45 16.25
C SER A 259 27.11 -21.52 17.03
N GLN A 260 26.65 -20.37 17.54
CA GLN A 260 25.43 -20.20 18.31
C GLN A 260 24.26 -19.73 17.44
N VAL A 261 24.53 -19.32 16.20
CA VAL A 261 23.53 -18.83 15.24
C VAL A 261 22.60 -19.96 14.80
N ASP A 262 21.31 -19.78 15.05
CA ASP A 262 20.28 -20.59 14.39
C ASP A 262 20.08 -20.11 12.95
N ARG A 263 20.49 -20.96 12.02
CA ARG A 263 20.42 -20.69 10.58
C ARG A 263 18.97 -20.64 10.08
N GLN A 264 18.07 -21.37 10.73
CA GLN A 264 16.65 -21.34 10.39
C GLN A 264 16.05 -20.00 10.80
N ALA A 265 16.36 -19.51 12.00
CA ALA A 265 15.96 -18.17 12.44
C ALA A 265 16.43 -17.06 11.48
N LEU A 266 17.66 -17.14 10.96
CA LEU A 266 18.13 -16.21 9.91
C LEU A 266 17.31 -16.31 8.62
N ARG A 267 16.94 -17.52 8.20
CA ARG A 267 16.08 -17.71 7.02
C ARG A 267 14.67 -17.18 7.27
N ASP A 268 14.14 -17.31 8.48
CA ASP A 268 12.81 -16.86 8.86
C ASP A 268 12.73 -15.33 8.95
N ALA A 269 13.85 -14.65 9.24
CA ALA A 269 13.95 -13.18 9.11
C ALA A 269 13.63 -12.65 7.70
N THR A 270 13.56 -13.54 6.69
CA THR A 270 13.18 -13.20 5.31
C THR A 270 11.78 -13.65 4.91
N GLU A 271 10.96 -14.16 5.84
CA GLU A 271 9.69 -14.81 5.53
C GLU A 271 8.74 -13.95 4.70
N ARG A 272 8.67 -12.64 5.02
CA ARG A 272 7.81 -11.69 4.30
C ARG A 272 8.33 -11.28 2.92
N TYR A 273 9.60 -11.53 2.60
CA TYR A 273 10.25 -11.05 1.37
C TYR A 273 10.15 -12.08 0.24
N THR A 274 8.94 -12.40 -0.22
CA THR A 274 8.70 -13.40 -1.27
C THR A 274 8.32 -12.78 -2.60
N VAL A 275 8.54 -13.51 -3.70
CA VAL A 275 8.02 -13.13 -5.03
C VAL A 275 6.50 -12.95 -5.01
N ARG A 276 5.79 -13.83 -4.30
CA ARG A 276 4.34 -13.74 -4.11
C ARG A 276 3.92 -12.43 -3.43
N ASN A 277 4.53 -12.08 -2.30
CA ASN A 277 4.21 -10.86 -1.57
C ASN A 277 4.53 -9.60 -2.38
N TRP A 278 5.67 -9.59 -3.11
CA TRP A 278 6.01 -8.52 -4.02
C TRP A 278 4.90 -8.28 -5.06
N CYS A 279 4.41 -9.34 -5.70
CA CYS A 279 3.36 -9.23 -6.71
C CYS A 279 2.02 -8.82 -6.10
N GLU A 280 1.62 -9.44 -4.99
CA GLU A 280 0.34 -9.15 -4.35
C GLU A 280 0.27 -7.71 -3.80
N GLN A 281 1.33 -7.23 -3.18
CA GLN A 281 1.38 -5.85 -2.68
C GLN A 281 1.41 -4.83 -3.83
N HIS A 282 2.03 -5.16 -4.98
CA HIS A 282 1.93 -4.30 -6.17
C HIS A 282 0.50 -4.26 -6.70
N ARG A 283 -0.15 -5.43 -6.80
CA ARG A 283 -1.56 -5.53 -7.23
C ARG A 283 -2.44 -4.65 -6.34
N LEU A 284 -2.35 -4.80 -5.02
CA LEU A 284 -3.10 -4.00 -4.05
C LEU A 284 -2.78 -2.49 -4.14
N ALA A 285 -1.51 -2.12 -4.30
CA ALA A 285 -1.12 -0.72 -4.41
C ALA A 285 -1.69 -0.07 -5.68
N PHE A 286 -1.67 -0.78 -6.81
CA PHE A 286 -2.27 -0.31 -8.05
C PHE A 286 -3.80 -0.25 -7.97
N GLU A 287 -4.45 -1.22 -7.33
CA GLU A 287 -5.90 -1.17 -7.05
C GLU A 287 -6.29 -0.03 -6.10
N GLY A 288 -5.41 0.37 -5.17
CA GLY A 288 -5.67 1.46 -4.23
C GLY A 288 -5.67 2.84 -4.88
N ILE A 289 -4.86 3.06 -5.93
CA ILE A 289 -4.80 4.33 -6.67
C ILE A 289 -5.68 4.35 -7.91
N TYR A 290 -6.07 3.18 -8.38
CA TYR A 290 -6.97 3.01 -9.50
C TYR A 290 -8.31 2.64 -8.89
N PRO A 291 -9.25 3.60 -8.67
CA PRO A 291 -10.61 3.23 -8.27
C PRO A 291 -11.10 2.27 -9.33
N ASN A 292 -11.11 0.99 -8.95
CA ASN A 292 -11.27 -0.11 -9.86
C ASN A 292 -12.73 -0.02 -10.31
N LYS A 293 -12.95 0.54 -11.50
CA LYS A 293 -14.25 0.79 -12.14
C LYS A 293 -15.07 -0.51 -12.34
N GLU A 294 -14.64 -1.65 -11.81
CA GLU A 294 -15.40 -2.91 -11.86
C GLU A 294 -15.40 -3.74 -10.56
N ARG A 295 -14.51 -3.50 -9.58
CA ARG A 295 -14.42 -4.38 -8.38
C ARG A 295 -15.16 -3.88 -7.14
N ILE A 296 -15.42 -2.57 -7.09
CA ILE A 296 -16.41 -1.97 -6.18
C ILE A 296 -17.84 -2.25 -6.69
N LEU A 297 -17.98 -2.68 -7.95
CA LEU A 297 -19.14 -2.34 -8.78
C LEU A 297 -20.14 -3.47 -9.05
N ASN A 298 -20.01 -4.62 -8.38
CA ASN A 298 -21.04 -5.67 -8.40
C ASN A 298 -20.98 -6.52 -7.12
N GLN A 299 -20.99 -5.88 -5.96
CA GLN A 299 -21.05 -6.61 -4.69
C GLN A 299 -22.50 -6.79 -4.29
N THR A 300 -23.12 -7.86 -4.79
CA THR A 300 -24.26 -8.45 -4.10
C THR A 300 -23.70 -9.37 -3.02
N LEU A 301 -23.78 -8.94 -1.76
CA LEU A 301 -23.42 -9.74 -0.61
C LEU A 301 -24.68 -9.96 0.23
N THR A 302 -25.16 -11.20 0.26
CA THR A 302 -26.26 -11.62 1.14
C THR A 302 -25.74 -12.73 2.02
N ALA A 303 -25.52 -12.43 3.29
CA ALA A 303 -24.91 -13.33 4.26
C ALA A 303 -25.27 -12.92 5.68
N GLU A 304 -24.94 -13.77 6.65
CA GLU A 304 -25.04 -13.41 8.07
C GLU A 304 -24.07 -12.26 8.41
N ASP A 305 -24.43 -11.46 9.42
CA ASP A 305 -23.69 -10.23 9.79
C ASP A 305 -22.20 -10.49 10.08
N ASP A 306 -21.86 -11.62 10.70
CA ASP A 306 -20.50 -12.01 11.05
C ASP A 306 -19.66 -12.38 9.83
N VAL A 307 -20.27 -13.00 8.82
CA VAL A 307 -19.64 -13.29 7.52
C VAL A 307 -19.32 -11.99 6.79
N ILE A 308 -20.26 -11.04 6.77
CA ILE A 308 -20.04 -9.71 6.17
C ILE A 308 -18.91 -8.99 6.91
N LEU A 309 -18.93 -9.00 8.25
CA LEU A 309 -17.88 -8.40 9.07
C LEU A 309 -16.50 -9.04 8.84
N SER A 310 -16.45 -10.36 8.73
CA SER A 310 -15.20 -11.09 8.44
C SER A 310 -14.66 -10.67 7.07
N TRP A 311 -15.53 -10.66 6.06
CA TRP A 311 -15.15 -10.22 4.72
C TRP A 311 -14.60 -8.79 4.72
N VAL A 312 -15.25 -7.84 5.40
CA VAL A 312 -14.74 -6.47 5.49
C VAL A 312 -13.40 -6.42 6.21
N ARG A 313 -13.17 -7.22 7.25
CA ARG A 313 -11.87 -7.28 7.95
C ARG A 313 -10.76 -7.82 7.04
N ASP A 314 -11.07 -8.73 6.14
CA ASP A 314 -10.08 -9.27 5.20
C ASP A 314 -9.63 -8.20 4.19
N VAL A 315 -10.57 -7.38 3.70
CA VAL A 315 -10.28 -6.34 2.69
C VAL A 315 -9.91 -4.97 3.28
N TYR A 316 -10.30 -4.71 4.54
CA TYR A 316 -9.97 -3.53 5.32
C TYR A 316 -9.64 -3.91 6.78
N PRO A 317 -8.42 -4.39 7.05
CA PRO A 317 -8.03 -4.92 8.37
C PRO A 317 -8.21 -3.95 9.55
N ASN A 318 -8.15 -2.64 9.29
CA ASN A 318 -8.30 -1.61 10.31
C ASN A 318 -9.76 -1.34 10.72
N VAL A 319 -10.75 -1.93 10.04
CA VAL A 319 -12.18 -1.65 10.28
C VAL A 319 -12.61 -1.89 11.73
N GLY A 320 -12.04 -2.90 12.39
CA GLY A 320 -12.35 -3.19 13.79
C GLY A 320 -11.95 -2.05 14.73
N ALA A 321 -10.78 -1.42 14.48
CA ALA A 321 -10.32 -0.27 15.24
C ALA A 321 -11.18 0.96 14.98
N VAL A 322 -11.61 1.18 13.73
CA VAL A 322 -12.53 2.27 13.35
C VAL A 322 -13.86 2.15 14.09
N LEU A 323 -14.52 0.99 14.00
CA LEU A 323 -15.81 0.74 14.67
C LEU A 323 -15.72 0.91 16.19
N ALA A 324 -14.68 0.33 16.80
CA ALA A 324 -14.47 0.41 18.23
C ALA A 324 -14.15 1.84 18.69
N TRP A 325 -13.37 2.60 17.90
CA TRP A 325 -13.08 4.00 18.20
C TRP A 325 -14.35 4.84 18.11
N THR A 326 -15.13 4.74 17.02
CA THR A 326 -16.37 5.51 16.86
C THR A 326 -17.37 5.19 17.98
N GLY A 327 -17.56 3.91 18.32
CA GLY A 327 -18.48 3.50 19.39
C GLY A 327 -18.08 3.96 20.80
N ARG A 328 -16.80 4.28 21.04
CA ARG A 328 -16.35 4.87 22.31
C ARG A 328 -16.60 6.37 22.40
N HIS A 329 -16.68 7.07 21.26
CA HIS A 329 -16.69 8.53 21.24
C HIS A 329 -18.04 9.13 20.85
N ILE A 330 -18.91 8.36 20.19
CA ILE A 330 -20.26 8.80 19.82
C ILE A 330 -21.29 8.05 20.67
N PRO A 331 -22.25 8.74 21.32
CA PRO A 331 -23.30 8.09 22.09
C PRO A 331 -24.13 7.13 21.24
N TYR A 332 -24.40 5.93 21.78
CA TYR A 332 -25.28 4.96 21.15
C TYR A 332 -26.72 5.47 21.11
N ILE A 333 -27.40 5.24 19.99
CA ILE A 333 -28.85 5.46 19.86
C ILE A 333 -29.57 4.24 19.33
N LYS A 334 -30.82 4.07 19.77
CA LYS A 334 -31.71 3.05 19.22
C LYS A 334 -31.89 3.29 17.72
N ARG A 335 -31.75 2.22 16.94
CA ARG A 335 -31.83 2.22 15.46
C ARG A 335 -30.65 2.88 14.73
N GLN A 336 -29.52 3.14 15.39
CA GLN A 336 -28.28 3.38 14.63
C GLN A 336 -27.94 2.19 13.72
N ILE A 337 -27.16 2.45 12.68
CA ILE A 337 -26.65 1.42 11.77
C ILE A 337 -25.99 0.26 12.53
N ALA A 338 -26.18 -0.97 12.05
CA ALA A 338 -25.60 -2.17 12.64
C ALA A 338 -24.07 -2.22 12.41
N PRO A 339 -23.30 -2.98 13.22
CA PRO A 339 -21.84 -3.05 13.07
C PRO A 339 -21.37 -3.46 11.67
N TYR A 340 -22.04 -4.40 11.00
CA TYR A 340 -21.68 -4.82 9.64
C TYR A 340 -21.96 -3.71 8.61
N GLN A 341 -23.07 -2.96 8.78
CA GLN A 341 -23.39 -1.81 7.93
C GLN A 341 -22.36 -0.70 8.11
N GLY A 342 -21.97 -0.43 9.36
CA GLY A 342 -20.87 0.47 9.67
C GLY A 342 -19.55 0.00 9.04
N ALA A 343 -19.20 -1.28 9.14
CA ALA A 343 -17.99 -1.81 8.55
C ALA A 343 -17.92 -1.55 7.03
N ILE A 344 -19.03 -1.79 6.33
CA ILE A 344 -19.17 -1.55 4.90
C ILE A 344 -19.08 -0.06 4.56
N LEU A 345 -19.75 0.81 5.33
CA LEU A 345 -19.66 2.26 5.12
C LEU A 345 -18.22 2.76 5.32
N ALA A 346 -17.54 2.28 6.37
CA ALA A 346 -16.14 2.60 6.64
C ALA A 346 -15.22 2.11 5.51
N TYR A 347 -15.46 0.92 4.97
CA TYR A 347 -14.74 0.38 3.81
C TYR A 347 -14.87 1.32 2.60
N PHE A 348 -16.09 1.70 2.22
CA PHE A 348 -16.28 2.60 1.07
C PHE A 348 -15.71 4.00 1.30
N ALA A 349 -15.86 4.55 2.51
CA ALA A 349 -15.24 5.81 2.89
C ALA A 349 -13.71 5.76 2.77
N HIS A 350 -13.09 4.70 3.29
CA HIS A 350 -11.64 4.47 3.20
C HIS A 350 -11.16 4.45 1.74
N HIS A 351 -11.89 3.78 0.84
CA HIS A 351 -11.53 3.73 -0.58
C HIS A 351 -11.70 5.06 -1.32
N GLN A 352 -12.49 5.98 -0.79
CA GLN A 352 -12.61 7.34 -1.33
C GLN A 352 -11.69 8.35 -0.61
N ASN A 353 -10.87 7.90 0.34
CA ASN A 353 -10.00 8.77 1.15
C ASN A 353 -8.82 9.31 0.34
N ARG A 354 -8.89 10.59 -0.04
CA ARG A 354 -7.81 11.33 -0.71
C ARG A 354 -7.88 12.81 -0.34
N GLN A 355 -6.76 13.52 -0.50
CA GLN A 355 -6.71 14.96 -0.26
C GLN A 355 -7.75 15.68 -1.13
N GLY A 356 -8.60 16.51 -0.50
CA GLY A 356 -9.67 17.23 -1.18
C GLY A 356 -10.90 16.38 -1.51
N ALA A 357 -11.00 15.15 -1.01
CA ALA A 357 -12.23 14.37 -1.13
C ALA A 357 -13.35 14.98 -0.29
N HIS A 358 -14.55 15.07 -0.84
CA HIS A 358 -15.72 15.64 -0.18
C HIS A 358 -16.84 14.59 -0.08
N PHE A 359 -17.35 14.35 1.12
CA PHE A 359 -18.45 13.43 1.38
C PHE A 359 -19.67 14.20 1.89
N LEU A 360 -20.86 13.73 1.51
CA LEU A 360 -22.14 14.23 1.99
C LEU A 360 -22.87 13.11 2.74
N GLU A 361 -23.46 13.45 3.88
CA GLU A 361 -24.39 12.59 4.61
C GLU A 361 -25.74 13.29 4.74
N ILE A 362 -26.81 12.58 4.39
CA ILE A 362 -28.18 12.99 4.63
C ILE A 362 -28.71 12.14 5.78
N GLY A 363 -28.90 12.76 6.95
CA GLY A 363 -29.34 12.07 8.18
C GLY A 363 -28.22 11.86 9.20
N THR A 364 -27.89 12.89 9.99
CA THR A 364 -26.80 12.81 10.98
C THR A 364 -27.15 12.01 12.25
N ALA A 365 -28.41 12.11 12.71
CA ALA A 365 -28.81 11.74 14.07
C ALA A 365 -27.84 12.31 15.14
N LEU A 366 -27.12 11.48 15.91
CA LEU A 366 -26.08 11.92 16.86
C LEU A 366 -24.64 11.88 16.29
N GLY A 367 -24.47 11.51 15.01
CA GLY A 367 -23.19 11.60 14.29
C GLY A 367 -22.37 10.32 14.20
N TYR A 368 -22.94 9.14 14.46
CA TYR A 368 -22.18 7.88 14.44
C TYR A 368 -21.58 7.59 13.07
N SER A 369 -22.37 7.64 12.00
CA SER A 369 -21.96 7.40 10.61
C SER A 369 -21.03 8.49 10.07
N ALA A 370 -21.30 9.77 10.31
CA ALA A 370 -20.36 10.86 10.00
C ALA A 370 -18.99 10.65 10.66
N CYS A 371 -18.97 10.33 11.96
CA CYS A 371 -17.73 10.10 12.71
C CYS A 371 -16.98 8.86 12.20
N LEU A 372 -17.72 7.81 11.85
CA LEU A 372 -17.19 6.60 11.24
C LEU A 372 -16.50 6.88 9.90
N MET A 373 -17.17 7.61 8.99
CA MET A 373 -16.59 8.03 7.72
C MET A 373 -15.36 8.90 7.93
N ALA A 374 -15.40 9.85 8.87
CA ALA A 374 -14.28 10.73 9.19
C ALA A 374 -13.07 9.98 9.76
N THR A 375 -13.33 8.89 10.48
CA THR A 375 -12.31 8.03 11.05
C THR A 375 -11.68 7.13 9.97
N ALA A 376 -12.48 6.60 9.05
CA ALA A 376 -12.01 5.77 7.95
C ALA A 376 -11.30 6.57 6.83
N ALA A 377 -11.69 7.83 6.65
CA ALA A 377 -11.21 8.74 5.62
C ALA A 377 -10.72 10.08 6.19
N PRO A 378 -9.58 10.10 6.91
CA PRO A 378 -9.09 11.30 7.61
C PRO A 378 -8.68 12.46 6.68
N LEU A 379 -8.52 12.24 5.37
CA LEU A 379 -8.19 13.28 4.39
C LEU A 379 -9.43 13.91 3.73
N ALA A 380 -10.61 13.32 3.94
CA ALA A 380 -11.87 13.78 3.37
C ALA A 380 -12.55 14.82 4.27
N GLN A 381 -13.20 15.80 3.65
CA GLN A 381 -14.15 16.71 4.30
C GLN A 381 -15.54 16.10 4.26
N ILE A 382 -16.24 16.09 5.40
CA ILE A 382 -17.58 15.51 5.51
C ILE A 382 -18.57 16.61 5.86
N THR A 383 -19.60 16.76 5.04
CA THR A 383 -20.77 17.57 5.36
C THR A 383 -21.91 16.63 5.74
N THR A 384 -22.52 16.83 6.90
CA THR A 384 -23.67 16.01 7.34
C THR A 384 -24.87 16.88 7.68
N LEU A 385 -26.05 16.47 7.22
CA LEU A 385 -27.29 17.25 7.32
C LEU A 385 -28.19 16.73 8.44
N ASN A 386 -28.59 17.62 9.36
CA ASN A 386 -29.59 17.32 10.38
C ASN A 386 -30.59 18.48 10.57
N PRO A 387 -31.87 18.30 10.23
CA PRO A 387 -32.86 19.37 10.39
C PRO A 387 -33.37 19.55 11.83
N LYS A 388 -33.19 18.55 12.71
CA LYS A 388 -33.82 18.55 14.04
C LYS A 388 -32.97 19.27 15.08
N ASP A 389 -33.50 20.33 15.67
CA ASP A 389 -32.83 21.19 16.66
C ASP A 389 -32.12 20.45 17.79
N ASN A 390 -32.81 19.49 18.43
CA ASN A 390 -32.30 18.76 19.58
C ASN A 390 -31.21 17.74 19.22
N GLU A 391 -31.25 17.18 18.02
CA GLU A 391 -30.26 16.24 17.51
C GLU A 391 -29.06 16.99 16.91
N PHE A 392 -29.29 18.10 16.23
CA PHE A 392 -28.27 18.95 15.61
C PHE A 392 -27.21 19.41 16.63
N GLU A 393 -27.65 19.99 17.75
CA GLU A 393 -26.72 20.48 18.78
C GLU A 393 -25.89 19.34 19.38
N LYS A 394 -26.53 18.19 19.66
CA LYS A 394 -25.84 17.00 20.18
C LYS A 394 -24.86 16.40 19.18
N ALA A 395 -25.23 16.36 17.91
CA ALA A 395 -24.37 15.89 16.83
C ALA A 395 -23.15 16.80 16.67
N ARG A 396 -23.35 18.12 16.65
CA ARG A 396 -22.27 19.11 16.57
C ARG A 396 -21.28 18.94 17.73
N ASP A 397 -21.81 18.77 18.95
CA ASP A 397 -20.99 18.56 20.13
C ASP A 397 -20.23 17.23 20.13
N SER A 398 -20.84 16.16 19.61
CA SER A 398 -20.21 14.84 19.50
C SER A 398 -19.15 14.81 18.40
N LEU A 399 -19.38 15.53 17.29
CA LEU A 399 -18.52 15.53 16.11
C LEU A 399 -17.37 16.52 16.17
N LYS A 400 -17.31 17.43 17.15
CA LYS A 400 -16.19 18.37 17.35
C LYS A 400 -14.83 17.71 17.51
N ILE A 401 -14.80 16.42 17.86
CA ILE A 401 -13.60 15.58 17.93
C ILE A 401 -12.96 15.34 16.55
N ARG A 402 -13.67 15.63 15.46
CA ARG A 402 -13.21 15.55 14.08
C ARG A 402 -13.31 16.92 13.42
N SER A 403 -12.17 17.57 13.21
CA SER A 403 -12.10 18.88 12.53
C SER A 403 -12.51 18.83 11.05
N THR A 404 -12.57 17.64 10.46
CA THR A 404 -12.97 17.41 9.06
C THR A 404 -14.48 17.23 8.88
N VAL A 405 -15.28 17.34 9.95
CA VAL A 405 -16.74 17.16 9.88
C VAL A 405 -17.45 18.49 10.11
N ARG A 406 -18.30 18.85 9.16
CA ARG A 406 -19.20 20.02 9.21
C ARG A 406 -20.64 19.53 9.33
N VAL A 407 -21.27 19.85 10.46
CA VAL A 407 -22.70 19.59 10.69
C VAL A 407 -23.50 20.79 10.21
N VAL A 408 -24.48 20.56 9.33
CA VAL A 408 -25.33 21.61 8.74
C VAL A 408 -26.77 21.39 9.19
N LYS A 409 -27.37 22.42 9.78
CA LYS A 409 -28.78 22.39 10.18
C LYS A 409 -29.67 22.63 8.96
N SER A 410 -30.05 21.58 8.25
CA SER A 410 -30.81 21.69 7.01
C SER A 410 -31.55 20.38 6.70
N THR A 411 -32.69 20.49 6.02
CA THR A 411 -33.31 19.35 5.31
C THR A 411 -32.52 19.09 4.02
N SER A 412 -32.67 17.90 3.42
CA SER A 412 -32.05 17.64 2.12
C SER A 412 -32.66 18.50 1.01
N GLN A 413 -33.95 18.87 1.11
CA GLN A 413 -34.60 19.79 0.15
C GLN A 413 -34.01 21.20 0.22
N ASP A 414 -33.90 21.78 1.42
CA ASP A 414 -33.36 23.13 1.58
C ASP A 414 -31.89 23.17 1.17
N PHE A 415 -31.12 22.15 1.55
CA PHE A 415 -29.72 22.01 1.14
C PHE A 415 -29.60 21.88 -0.38
N TRP A 416 -30.48 21.11 -1.03
CA TRP A 416 -30.52 21.01 -2.48
C TRP A 416 -30.73 22.39 -3.11
N MET A 417 -31.71 23.17 -2.65
CA MET A 417 -32.00 24.49 -3.22
C MET A 417 -30.87 25.51 -3.01
N ALA A 418 -30.11 25.39 -1.92
CA ALA A 418 -29.04 26.32 -1.56
C ALA A 418 -27.64 25.94 -2.08
N ARG A 419 -27.47 24.74 -2.66
CA ARG A 419 -26.15 24.23 -3.06
C ARG A 419 -25.55 25.03 -4.23
N ASP A 420 -24.22 25.14 -4.23
CA ASP A 420 -23.45 25.82 -5.27
C ASP A 420 -22.63 24.82 -6.11
N GLY A 421 -23.33 23.88 -6.77
CA GLY A 421 -22.71 22.95 -7.73
C GLY A 421 -21.62 22.01 -7.19
N GLU A 422 -21.51 21.87 -5.87
CA GLU A 422 -20.51 21.01 -5.22
C GLU A 422 -20.62 19.55 -5.69
N LEU A 423 -19.46 18.91 -5.91
CA LEU A 423 -19.37 17.49 -6.24
C LEU A 423 -18.82 16.68 -5.06
N TYR A 424 -19.30 15.44 -4.92
CA TYR A 424 -18.99 14.54 -3.82
C TYR A 424 -18.38 13.23 -4.32
N ASN A 425 -17.51 12.63 -3.50
CA ASN A 425 -16.92 11.32 -3.76
C ASN A 425 -17.71 10.19 -3.10
N LEU A 426 -18.42 10.50 -2.03
CA LEU A 426 -19.32 9.59 -1.33
C LEU A 426 -20.53 10.37 -0.83
N ILE A 427 -21.72 9.83 -1.05
CA ILE A 427 -22.99 10.33 -0.50
C ILE A 427 -23.63 9.18 0.27
N PHE A 428 -23.90 9.36 1.56
CA PHE A 428 -24.59 8.39 2.39
C PHE A 428 -25.97 8.92 2.78
N VAL A 429 -27.01 8.11 2.58
CA VAL A 429 -28.41 8.50 2.82
C VAL A 429 -29.02 7.60 3.88
N ASP A 430 -29.27 8.18 5.06
CA ASP A 430 -29.94 7.58 6.22
C ASP A 430 -30.88 8.62 6.87
N GLY A 431 -31.66 9.29 6.03
CA GLY A 431 -32.57 10.38 6.39
C GLY A 431 -34.01 9.91 6.56
N ASP A 432 -34.93 10.59 5.86
CA ASP A 432 -36.34 10.21 5.84
C ASP A 432 -36.55 9.03 4.87
N HIS A 433 -37.02 7.90 5.39
CA HIS A 433 -37.21 6.66 4.62
C HIS A 433 -38.57 6.58 3.90
N SER A 434 -39.32 7.67 3.80
CA SER A 434 -40.53 7.72 2.98
C SER A 434 -40.17 7.68 1.49
N TYR A 435 -41.05 7.06 0.69
CA TYR A 435 -40.84 6.87 -0.74
C TYR A 435 -40.46 8.16 -1.48
N ASN A 436 -41.20 9.25 -1.23
CA ASN A 436 -40.97 10.54 -1.89
C ASN A 436 -39.64 11.16 -1.49
N MET A 437 -39.23 11.02 -0.23
CA MET A 437 -37.97 11.57 0.26
C MET A 437 -36.76 10.81 -0.26
N VAL A 438 -36.84 9.48 -0.35
CA VAL A 438 -35.77 8.68 -0.95
C VAL A 438 -35.61 9.00 -2.44
N LEU A 439 -36.71 9.18 -3.18
CA LEU A 439 -36.64 9.64 -4.57
C LEU A 439 -36.07 11.05 -4.68
N HIS A 440 -36.48 11.98 -3.81
CA HIS A 440 -35.89 13.31 -3.75
C HIS A 440 -34.38 13.22 -3.53
N ASP A 441 -33.91 12.45 -2.55
CA ASP A 441 -32.49 12.39 -2.21
C ASP A 441 -31.65 11.68 -3.29
N SER A 442 -32.28 10.84 -4.12
CA SER A 442 -31.62 10.18 -5.26
C SER A 442 -31.07 11.16 -6.29
N GLN A 443 -31.62 12.37 -6.41
CA GLN A 443 -31.12 13.38 -7.36
C GLN A 443 -29.69 13.85 -7.01
N PHE A 444 -29.26 13.69 -5.75
CA PHE A 444 -27.87 13.97 -5.34
C PHE A 444 -26.86 13.03 -6.02
N PHE A 445 -27.30 11.95 -6.65
CA PHE A 445 -26.47 11.14 -7.56
C PHE A 445 -25.76 12.02 -8.62
N ASN A 446 -26.45 13.04 -9.14
CA ASN A 446 -25.89 13.96 -10.14
C ASN A 446 -24.81 14.89 -9.58
N CYS A 447 -24.71 14.99 -8.25
CA CYS A 447 -23.66 15.71 -7.54
C CYS A 447 -22.45 14.80 -7.24
N LEU A 448 -22.36 13.57 -7.76
CA LEU A 448 -21.16 12.75 -7.59
C LEU A 448 -20.08 13.10 -8.61
N TYR A 449 -18.80 12.98 -8.26
CA TYR A 449 -17.76 12.82 -9.27
C TYR A 449 -17.96 11.51 -10.04
N THR A 450 -17.47 11.40 -11.27
CA THR A 450 -17.32 10.10 -11.94
C THR A 450 -16.49 9.17 -11.05
N GLY A 451 -17.02 7.97 -10.74
CA GLY A 451 -16.44 7.03 -9.79
C GLY A 451 -16.80 7.30 -8.31
N GLY A 452 -17.59 8.34 -8.03
CA GLY A 452 -18.18 8.58 -6.70
C GLY A 452 -19.37 7.66 -6.44
N LEU A 453 -19.67 7.41 -5.17
CA LEU A 453 -20.71 6.47 -4.73
C LEU A 453 -21.86 7.20 -4.01
N ILE A 454 -23.11 6.88 -4.32
CA ILE A 454 -24.26 7.10 -3.42
C ILE A 454 -24.69 5.77 -2.80
N LEU A 455 -24.91 5.74 -1.49
CA LEU A 455 -25.30 4.56 -0.74
C LEU A 455 -26.49 4.88 0.17
N PHE A 456 -27.57 4.11 0.03
CA PHE A 456 -28.79 4.23 0.81
C PHE A 456 -28.85 3.16 1.89
N HIS A 457 -29.26 3.57 3.08
CA HIS A 457 -29.58 2.69 4.20
C HIS A 457 -31.04 2.21 4.15
N ASP A 458 -31.35 1.22 4.98
CA ASP A 458 -32.68 0.62 5.16
C ASP A 458 -33.35 0.13 3.85
N TYR A 459 -32.57 -0.55 2.99
CA TYR A 459 -33.12 -1.39 1.93
C TYR A 459 -33.68 -2.69 2.53
N SER A 460 -34.89 -2.61 3.07
CA SER A 460 -35.48 -3.64 3.94
C SER A 460 -36.93 -3.95 3.53
N PRO A 461 -37.23 -5.11 2.91
CA PRO A 461 -38.58 -5.47 2.48
C PRO A 461 -39.53 -5.71 3.66
N ASN A 462 -40.83 -5.77 3.35
CA ASN A 462 -41.83 -6.28 4.27
C ASN A 462 -41.49 -7.74 4.68
N GLY A 463 -41.59 -8.05 5.97
CA GLY A 463 -41.15 -9.32 6.55
C GLY A 463 -39.68 -9.36 7.02
N SER A 464 -38.90 -8.30 6.80
CA SER A 464 -37.58 -8.13 7.43
C SER A 464 -37.71 -7.84 8.94
N ALA A 465 -36.59 -7.94 9.67
CA ALA A 465 -36.55 -7.62 11.10
C ALA A 465 -36.87 -6.13 11.38
N ARG A 466 -36.68 -5.26 10.38
CA ARG A 466 -37.04 -3.83 10.42
C ARG A 466 -37.50 -3.39 9.02
N PRO A 467 -38.79 -3.57 8.68
CA PRO A 467 -39.32 -3.17 7.38
C PRO A 467 -39.22 -1.66 7.17
N SER A 468 -38.87 -1.27 5.95
CA SER A 468 -38.83 0.12 5.50
C SER A 468 -39.45 0.21 4.10
N ASP A 469 -40.78 0.09 4.05
CA ASP A 469 -41.52 -0.06 2.79
C ASP A 469 -41.29 1.10 1.82
N GLY A 470 -41.23 2.34 2.33
CA GLY A 470 -40.98 3.53 1.51
C GLY A 470 -39.61 3.50 0.83
N SER A 471 -38.55 3.26 1.60
CA SER A 471 -37.18 3.14 1.09
C SER A 471 -37.04 1.94 0.15
N PHE A 472 -37.54 0.77 0.55
CA PHE A 472 -37.47 -0.43 -0.27
C PHE A 472 -38.16 -0.27 -1.63
N GLN A 473 -39.37 0.33 -1.65
CA GLN A 473 -40.10 0.60 -2.89
C GLN A 473 -39.35 1.62 -3.77
N ALA A 474 -38.94 2.76 -3.21
CA ALA A 474 -38.24 3.81 -3.96
C ALA A 474 -36.93 3.30 -4.58
N LEU A 475 -36.16 2.52 -3.83
CA LEU A 475 -34.89 1.96 -4.30
C LEU A 475 -35.07 0.92 -5.42
N ASN A 476 -36.13 0.09 -5.37
CA ASN A 476 -36.46 -0.82 -6.46
C ASN A 476 -36.94 -0.06 -7.72
N ASP A 477 -37.67 1.04 -7.54
CA ASP A 477 -38.05 1.93 -8.63
C ASP A 477 -36.83 2.56 -9.31
N LEU A 478 -35.85 3.05 -8.54
CA LEU A 478 -34.60 3.59 -9.11
C LEU A 478 -33.83 2.53 -9.91
N GLN A 479 -33.80 1.28 -9.43
CA GLN A 479 -33.18 0.18 -10.19
C GLN A 479 -33.87 -0.09 -11.52
N THR A 480 -35.19 0.12 -11.58
CA THR A 480 -36.01 -0.05 -12.78
C THR A 480 -35.87 1.14 -13.73
N ARG A 481 -35.83 2.37 -13.20
CA ARG A 481 -35.78 3.62 -13.98
C ARG A 481 -34.41 3.90 -14.59
N HIS A 482 -33.33 3.57 -13.87
CA HIS A 482 -31.97 3.90 -14.30
C HIS A 482 -31.18 2.64 -14.63
N ARG A 483 -30.81 1.87 -13.60
CA ARG A 483 -30.08 0.61 -13.72
C ARG A 483 -29.99 -0.09 -12.37
N GLN A 484 -29.71 -1.40 -12.41
CA GLN A 484 -29.40 -2.18 -11.22
C GLN A 484 -28.31 -1.52 -10.38
N ALA A 485 -28.46 -1.65 -9.07
CA ALA A 485 -27.49 -1.16 -8.10
C ALA A 485 -26.14 -1.87 -8.28
N ASP A 486 -25.06 -1.11 -8.14
CA ASP A 486 -23.71 -1.66 -8.18
C ASP A 486 -23.33 -2.34 -6.85
N ILE A 487 -23.99 -1.91 -5.77
CA ILE A 487 -23.79 -2.40 -4.41
C ILE A 487 -25.13 -2.83 -3.84
N LYS A 488 -25.18 -4.06 -3.34
CA LYS A 488 -26.33 -4.63 -2.63
C LYS A 488 -25.83 -5.47 -1.47
N ILE A 489 -25.93 -4.94 -0.26
CA ILE A 489 -25.50 -5.64 0.96
C ILE A 489 -26.74 -5.95 1.80
N ILE A 490 -26.97 -7.22 2.12
CA ILE A 490 -28.10 -7.68 2.92
C ILE A 490 -27.54 -8.57 4.03
N GLY A 491 -27.73 -8.14 5.28
CA GLY A 491 -27.33 -8.87 6.47
C GLY A 491 -28.44 -9.76 7.04
N SER A 492 -28.20 -10.22 8.26
CA SER A 492 -29.18 -10.98 9.04
C SER A 492 -30.47 -10.17 9.21
N GLY A 493 -31.60 -10.86 9.13
CA GLY A 493 -32.92 -10.22 9.25
C GLY A 493 -33.36 -9.41 8.02
N GLN A 494 -32.71 -9.57 6.86
CA GLN A 494 -33.10 -8.93 5.59
C GLN A 494 -33.07 -7.40 5.64
N ILE A 495 -32.15 -6.84 6.42
CA ILE A 495 -31.88 -5.40 6.46
C ILE A 495 -30.65 -5.16 5.58
N GLY A 496 -30.68 -4.12 4.75
CA GLY A 496 -29.62 -3.92 3.77
C GLY A 496 -29.29 -2.49 3.42
N MET A 497 -28.30 -2.35 2.55
CA MET A 497 -27.90 -1.10 1.91
C MET A 497 -27.80 -1.31 0.40
N LEU A 498 -28.17 -0.29 -0.36
CA LEU A 498 -28.18 -0.31 -1.81
C LEU A 498 -27.47 0.93 -2.36
N GLY A 499 -26.61 0.78 -3.37
CA GLY A 499 -25.78 1.90 -3.84
C GLY A 499 -25.39 1.85 -5.32
N TRP A 500 -25.04 3.03 -5.84
CA TRP A 500 -24.67 3.24 -7.24
C TRP A 500 -23.44 4.12 -7.36
N VAL A 501 -22.51 3.72 -8.22
CA VAL A 501 -21.32 4.50 -8.57
C VAL A 501 -21.58 5.27 -9.86
N ARG A 502 -21.32 6.58 -9.86
CA ARG A 502 -21.55 7.40 -11.06
C ARG A 502 -20.59 7.03 -12.18
N ARG A 503 -21.13 6.65 -13.35
CA ARG A 503 -20.34 6.39 -14.57
C ARG A 503 -20.13 7.68 -15.37
N GLU A 504 -19.14 7.65 -16.26
CA GLU A 504 -18.82 8.82 -17.10
C GLU A 504 -20.00 9.19 -18.00
N GLY A 505 -20.40 10.46 -17.99
CA GLY A 505 -21.55 10.96 -18.73
C GLY A 505 -22.92 10.60 -18.13
N GLU A 506 -22.97 9.86 -17.02
CA GLU A 506 -24.22 9.45 -16.39
C GLU A 506 -24.89 10.60 -15.65
N VAL A 507 -26.20 10.75 -15.89
CA VAL A 507 -27.11 11.70 -15.25
C VAL A 507 -28.44 10.99 -15.01
N TRP A 508 -28.98 11.10 -13.80
CA TRP A 508 -30.34 10.65 -13.48
C TRP A 508 -31.32 11.79 -13.69
N ALA A 509 -32.39 11.52 -14.42
CA ALA A 509 -33.45 12.46 -14.73
C ALA A 509 -34.50 12.54 -13.62
#